data_AF-A0A895ACQ7-F1
#
_entry.id   AF-A0A895ACQ7-F1
#
_cell.length_a   1.000
_cell.length_b   1.000
_cell.length_c   1.000
_cell.angle_alpha   90.00
_cell.angle_beta   90.00
_cell.angle_gamma   90.00
#
_symmetry.space_group_name_H-M   'P 1'
#
loop_
_entity.id
_entity.type
_entity.pdbx_description
1 polymer ?
#
loop_
_entity_poly.entity_id
_entity_poly.type
_entity_poly.pdbx_seq_one_letter_code
_entity_poly.pdbx_strand_id
1 'polypeptide(L)'
;MPVAKSEFDDLYPCDFYEPAALLDDDRMYTVYEIARLLQDLEPDADIDRGTEDVLLDWAIPWVMLHADALVVAEPRTDDEPGYYGLDTS
;
A
#
# COMPACT_ATOMS: atom_id res chain seq x y z
N MET A 1 -16.92 17.01 14.80
CA MET A 1 -17.36 16.24 15.99
C MET A 1 -17.65 14.81 15.55
N PRO A 2 -17.39 13.78 16.38
CA PRO A 2 -17.70 12.39 16.03
C PRO A 2 -19.23 12.17 15.92
N VAL A 3 -19.63 11.23 15.04
CA VAL A 3 -21.02 10.84 14.78
C VAL A 3 -21.27 9.45 15.37
N ALA A 4 -22.45 9.20 15.94
CA ALA A 4 -22.79 7.91 16.53
C ALA A 4 -22.99 6.83 15.45
N LYS A 5 -22.54 5.60 15.70
CA LYS A 5 -22.67 4.48 14.74
C LYS A 5 -24.13 4.15 14.39
N SER A 6 -25.07 4.43 15.29
CA SER A 6 -26.50 4.21 15.08
C SER A 6 -27.14 5.16 14.06
N GLU A 7 -26.42 6.20 13.63
CA GLU A 7 -26.87 7.13 12.57
C GLU A 7 -26.64 6.56 11.17
N PHE A 8 -26.03 5.37 11.05
CA PHE A 8 -25.76 4.70 9.77
C PHE A 8 -26.59 3.42 9.66
N ASP A 9 -27.28 3.27 8.54
CA ASP A 9 -28.12 2.10 8.27
C ASP A 9 -27.29 0.82 8.08
N ASP A 10 -26.10 0.95 7.50
CA ASP A 10 -25.17 -0.15 7.25
C ASP A 10 -23.76 0.18 7.75
N LEU A 11 -23.07 -0.84 8.28
CA LEU A 11 -21.66 -0.79 8.66
C LEU A 11 -20.94 -1.94 7.98
N TYR A 12 -19.93 -1.62 7.18
CA TYR A 12 -19.11 -2.61 6.50
C TYR A 12 -17.77 -2.79 7.25
N PRO A 13 -17.18 -3.99 7.20
CA PRO A 13 -15.78 -4.17 7.57
C PRO A 13 -14.90 -3.20 6.77
N CYS A 14 -13.83 -2.72 7.41
CA CYS A 14 -12.83 -1.90 6.76
C CYS A 14 -11.85 -2.85 6.05
N ASP A 15 -12.26 -3.38 4.90
CA ASP A 15 -11.47 -4.34 4.13
C ASP A 15 -10.59 -3.60 3.12
N PHE A 16 -9.30 -3.94 3.12
CA PHE A 16 -8.31 -3.44 2.17
C PHE A 16 -7.90 -4.55 1.21
N TYR A 17 -7.23 -4.20 0.12
CA TYR A 17 -6.66 -5.18 -0.79
C TYR A 17 -5.75 -6.15 -0.05
N GLU A 18 -5.92 -7.46 -0.26
CA GLU A 18 -4.93 -8.45 0.16
C GLU A 18 -3.68 -8.32 -0.73
N PRO A 19 -2.46 -8.54 -0.21
CA PRO A 19 -1.23 -8.40 -0.99
C PRO A 19 -1.25 -9.19 -2.31
N ALA A 20 -1.72 -10.43 -2.29
CA ALA A 20 -1.79 -11.30 -3.47
C ALA A 20 -2.82 -10.84 -4.53
N ALA A 21 -3.74 -9.94 -4.18
CA ALA A 21 -4.64 -9.31 -5.14
C ALA A 21 -4.08 -8.01 -5.72
N LEU A 22 -3.09 -7.41 -5.04
CA LEU A 22 -2.52 -6.10 -5.37
C LEU A 22 -1.20 -6.21 -6.14
N LEU A 23 -0.34 -7.16 -5.76
CA LEU A 23 1.03 -7.28 -6.24
C LEU A 23 1.18 -8.51 -7.13
N ASP A 24 2.06 -8.42 -8.13
CA ASP A 24 2.46 -9.58 -8.93
C ASP A 24 3.55 -10.39 -8.20
N ASP A 25 3.43 -11.73 -8.23
CA ASP A 25 4.36 -12.68 -7.58
C ASP A 25 5.83 -12.54 -8.03
N ASP A 26 6.08 -12.05 -9.25
CA ASP A 26 7.42 -11.91 -9.84
C ASP A 26 7.97 -10.48 -9.80
N ARG A 27 7.33 -9.58 -9.04
CA ARG A 27 7.65 -8.16 -8.98
C ARG A 27 7.98 -7.67 -7.58
N MET A 28 8.75 -6.58 -7.56
CA MET A 28 9.13 -5.86 -6.36
C MET A 28 8.79 -4.39 -6.58
N TYR A 29 8.19 -3.76 -5.57
CA TYR A 29 7.62 -2.42 -5.64
C TYR A 29 8.16 -1.58 -4.49
N THR A 30 8.47 -0.33 -4.75
CA THR A 30 8.66 0.66 -3.70
C THR A 30 7.34 0.93 -2.98
N VAL A 31 7.41 1.46 -1.75
CA VAL A 31 6.21 1.88 -1.02
C VAL A 31 5.39 2.93 -1.79
N TYR A 32 6.04 3.75 -2.62
CA TYR A 32 5.40 4.75 -3.47
C TYR A 32 4.56 4.12 -4.59
N GLU A 33 5.04 3.02 -5.18
CA GLU A 33 4.32 2.26 -6.19
C GLU A 33 3.13 1.51 -5.57
N ILE A 34 3.32 0.93 -4.38
CA ILE A 34 2.22 0.30 -3.61
C ILE A 34 1.13 1.34 -3.29
N ALA A 35 1.52 2.55 -2.89
CA ALA A 35 0.58 3.63 -2.60
C ALA A 35 -0.32 3.97 -3.81
N ARG A 36 0.23 3.91 -5.04
CA ARG A 36 -0.52 4.12 -6.29
C ARG A 36 -1.45 2.94 -6.59
N LEU A 37 -0.94 1.72 -6.47
CA LEU A 37 -1.74 0.50 -6.70
C LEU A 37 -2.95 0.43 -5.76
N LEU A 38 -2.81 0.84 -4.49
CA LEU A 38 -3.92 0.92 -3.53
C LEU A 38 -5.03 1.91 -3.96
N GLN A 39 -4.75 2.80 -4.91
CA GLN A 39 -5.72 3.73 -5.51
C GLN A 39 -6.16 3.31 -6.92
N ASP A 40 -5.89 2.05 -7.31
CA ASP A 40 -6.12 1.52 -8.67
C ASP A 40 -5.38 2.31 -9.77
N LEU A 41 -4.23 2.89 -9.45
CA LEU A 41 -3.36 3.60 -10.40
C LEU A 41 -2.22 2.70 -10.88
N GLU A 42 -1.65 3.02 -12.04
CA GLU A 42 -0.41 2.39 -12.50
C GLU A 42 0.77 2.74 -11.57
N PRO A 43 1.73 1.83 -11.36
CA PRO A 43 2.89 2.07 -10.48
C PRO A 43 3.70 3.32 -10.85
N ASP A 44 3.78 3.66 -12.13
CA ASP A 44 4.52 4.81 -12.67
C ASP A 44 3.62 6.04 -12.94
N ALA A 45 2.38 6.04 -12.42
CA ALA A 45 1.48 7.17 -12.59
C ALA A 45 2.08 8.48 -12.04
N ASP A 46 2.05 9.52 -12.87
CA ASP A 46 2.48 10.86 -12.51
C ASP A 46 1.42 11.51 -11.61
N ILE A 47 1.78 11.73 -10.34
CA ILE A 47 0.95 12.36 -9.32
C ILE A 47 1.72 13.50 -8.67
N ASP A 48 1.00 14.53 -8.23
CA ASP A 48 1.66 15.63 -7.53
C ASP A 48 2.14 15.19 -6.14
N ARG A 49 3.20 15.85 -5.66
CA ARG A 49 3.85 15.52 -4.40
C ARG A 49 2.93 15.56 -3.18
N GLY A 50 1.97 16.50 -3.15
CA GLY A 50 1.05 16.62 -2.02
C GLY A 50 0.10 15.42 -1.94
N THR A 51 -0.34 14.94 -3.10
CA THR A 51 -1.10 13.69 -3.20
C THR A 51 -0.24 12.49 -2.82
N GLU A 52 0.99 12.39 -3.33
CA GLU A 52 1.91 11.29 -3.01
C GLU A 52 2.17 11.16 -1.50
N ASP A 53 2.42 12.27 -0.80
CA ASP A 53 2.65 12.28 0.65
C ASP A 53 1.44 11.70 1.42
N VAL A 54 0.21 12.04 1.01
CA VAL A 54 -1.01 11.52 1.62
C VAL A 54 -1.21 10.02 1.33
N LEU A 55 -0.94 9.59 0.11
CA LEU A 55 -1.07 8.17 -0.25
C LEU A 55 -0.03 7.32 0.49
N LEU A 56 1.19 7.85 0.69
CA LEU A 56 2.24 7.19 1.44
C LEU A 56 1.84 6.96 2.90
N ASP A 57 1.21 7.96 3.54
CA ASP A 57 0.68 7.83 4.91
C ASP A 57 -0.34 6.70 5.05
N TRP A 58 -1.04 6.34 3.96
CA TRP A 58 -2.01 5.24 3.95
C TRP A 58 -1.37 3.90 3.60
N ALA A 59 -0.37 3.90 2.71
CA ALA A 59 0.35 2.70 2.30
C ALA A 59 1.21 2.12 3.42
N ILE A 60 1.83 2.96 4.27
CA ILE A 60 2.68 2.50 5.37
C ILE A 60 1.92 1.57 6.35
N PRO A 61 0.74 1.95 6.89
CA PRO A 61 -0.07 1.07 7.72
C PRO A 61 -0.44 -0.25 7.03
N TRP A 62 -0.73 -0.22 5.73
CA TRP A 62 -1.06 -1.42 4.96
C TRP A 62 0.15 -2.37 4.89
N VAL A 63 1.34 -1.87 4.56
CA VAL A 63 2.58 -2.67 4.55
C VAL A 63 2.86 -3.26 5.94
N MET A 64 2.67 -2.47 7.00
CA MET A 64 2.87 -2.94 8.37
C MET A 64 1.87 -4.04 8.77
N LEU A 65 0.61 -3.93 8.33
CA LEU A 65 -0.44 -4.91 8.61
C LEU A 65 -0.17 -6.25 7.92
N HIS A 66 0.38 -6.22 6.71
CA HIS A 66 0.60 -7.39 5.87
C HIS A 66 2.07 -7.85 5.82
N ALA A 67 2.89 -7.40 6.77
CA ALA A 67 4.33 -7.65 6.75
C ALA A 67 4.72 -9.14 6.80
N ASP A 68 3.83 -10.01 7.27
CA ASP A 68 4.00 -11.47 7.29
C ASP A 68 3.79 -12.14 5.93
N ALA A 69 3.15 -11.45 4.97
CA ALA A 69 2.94 -11.91 3.60
C ALA A 69 3.89 -11.24 2.59
N LEU A 70 4.82 -10.41 3.07
CA LEU A 70 5.71 -9.61 2.23
C LEU A 70 7.18 -9.91 2.52
N VAL A 71 7.99 -9.85 1.47
CA VAL A 71 9.46 -9.77 1.55
C VAL A 71 9.94 -8.37 1.24
N VAL A 72 11.06 -7.96 1.85
CA VAL A 72 11.72 -6.69 1.56
C VAL A 72 13.13 -6.94 1.01
N ALA A 73 13.44 -6.33 -0.12
CA ALA A 73 14.78 -6.28 -0.68
C ALA A 73 15.49 -5.00 -0.20
N GLU A 74 16.78 -5.15 0.09
CA GLU A 74 17.68 -4.02 0.32
C GLU A 74 17.62 -3.04 -0.86
N PRO A 75 17.74 -1.72 -0.59
CA PRO A 75 17.93 -0.74 -1.64
C PRO A 75 19.06 -1.11 -2.58
N ARG A 76 18.89 -0.79 -3.87
CA ARG A 76 19.94 -1.02 -4.88
C ARG A 76 21.12 -0.06 -4.68
N THR A 77 20.85 1.11 -4.12
CA THR A 77 21.81 2.17 -3.80
C THR A 77 21.41 2.84 -2.48
N ASP A 78 22.34 3.54 -1.84
CA ASP A 78 22.10 4.19 -0.53
C ASP A 78 21.03 5.31 -0.57
N ASP A 79 20.71 5.82 -1.75
CA ASP A 79 19.73 6.90 -1.97
C ASP A 79 18.39 6.39 -2.51
N GLU A 80 18.23 5.07 -2.69
CA GLU A 80 17.00 4.46 -3.18
C GLU A 80 16.15 3.88 -2.03
N PRO A 81 14.81 3.85 -2.16
CA PRO A 81 13.97 3.15 -1.21
C PRO A 81 14.16 1.61 -1.32
N GLY A 82 13.81 0.91 -0.25
CA GLY A 82 13.66 -0.54 -0.29
C GLY A 82 12.46 -0.95 -1.16
N TYR A 83 12.53 -2.16 -1.69
CA TYR A 83 11.45 -2.73 -2.49
C TYR A 83 10.77 -3.86 -1.73
N TYR A 84 9.47 -3.99 -1.91
CA TYR A 84 8.59 -4.96 -1.27
C TYR A 84 7.95 -5.85 -2.34
N GLY A 85 7.79 -7.14 -2.05
CA GLY A 85 7.09 -8.08 -2.92
C GLY A 85 6.43 -9.17 -2.10
N LEU A 86 5.74 -10.08 -2.77
CA LEU A 86 5.06 -11.19 -2.10
C LEU A 86 6.06 -12.21 -1.58
N ASP A 87 5.81 -12.70 -0.36
CA ASP A 87 6.54 -13.85 0.14
C ASP A 87 5.98 -15.14 -0.50
N THR A 88 6.72 -15.66 -1.48
CA THR A 88 6.41 -16.92 -2.17
C THR A 88 7.33 -18.07 -1.72
N SER A 89 8.04 -17.90 -0.60
CA SER A 89 9.09 -18.84 -0.15
C SER A 89 8.59 -20.12 0.54
#